data_AF-A0A2G9MYX4-F1
#
_entry.id   AF-A0A2G9MYX4-F1
#
_cell.length_a   1.000
_cell.length_b   1.000
_cell.length_c   1.000
_cell.angle_alpha   90.00
_cell.angle_beta   90.00
_cell.angle_gamma   90.00
#
_symmetry.space_group_name_H-M   'P 1'
#
loop_
_entity.id
_entity.type
_entity.pdbx_description
1 polymer ?
#
loop_
_entity_poly.entity_id
_entity_poly.type
_entity_poly.pdbx_seq_one_letter_code
_entity_poly.pdbx_strand_id
1 'polypeptide(L)'
;RKKMRREFDDTLYHQRNKCETIFSVIKRKFGSEIKSYNDTMKEKELLYRVLAYNCHRMTMISCLLWMISRKPLLYFYTMII
;
A
#
# COMPACT_ATOMS: atom_id res chain seq x y z
N ARG A 1 28.33 11.12 0.71
CA ARG A 1 28.00 12.52 1.06
C ARG A 1 28.07 13.48 -0.14
N LYS A 2 29.17 13.51 -0.93
CA LYS A 2 29.30 14.41 -2.10
C LYS A 2 28.24 14.18 -3.21
N LYS A 3 27.86 12.93 -3.49
CA LYS A 3 26.84 12.59 -4.51
C LYS A 3 25.43 13.03 -4.10
N MET A 4 25.07 12.78 -2.84
CA MET A 4 23.78 13.22 -2.28
C MET A 4 23.60 14.73 -2.48
N ARG A 5 24.61 15.56 -2.19
CA ARG A 5 24.54 17.02 -2.35
C ARG A 5 24.40 17.51 -3.81
N ARG A 6 24.71 16.67 -4.81
CA ARG A 6 24.68 17.03 -6.24
C ARG A 6 23.41 16.57 -6.94
N GLU A 7 22.82 15.49 -6.46
CA GLU A 7 21.70 14.78 -7.11
C GLU A 7 20.53 14.62 -6.14
N PHE A 8 20.44 15.45 -5.09
CA PHE A 8 19.34 15.36 -4.14
C PHE A 8 18.06 15.85 -4.79
N ASP A 9 17.08 14.97 -4.87
CA ASP A 9 15.73 15.33 -5.20
C ASP A 9 14.91 15.43 -3.92
N ASP A 10 14.74 16.67 -3.43
CA ASP A 10 13.92 16.98 -2.26
C ASP A 10 12.48 16.46 -2.43
N THR A 11 11.93 16.52 -3.64
CA THR A 11 10.53 16.11 -3.90
C THR A 11 10.35 14.61 -3.70
N LEU A 12 11.35 13.83 -4.14
CA LEU A 12 11.41 12.38 -3.97
C LEU A 12 11.68 12.03 -2.51
N TYR A 13 12.55 12.80 -1.84
CA TYR A 13 12.85 12.63 -0.42
C TYR A 13 11.61 12.83 0.47
N HIS A 14 10.74 13.79 0.16
CA HIS A 14 9.49 14.00 0.89
C HIS A 14 8.50 12.81 0.79
N GLN A 15 8.66 11.91 -0.18
CA GLN A 15 7.85 10.69 -0.27
C GLN A 15 8.32 9.58 0.68
N ARG A 16 9.52 9.70 1.28
CA ARG A 16 10.11 8.67 2.16
C ARG A 16 9.18 8.30 3.31
N ASN A 17 8.53 9.28 3.93
CA ASN A 17 7.60 9.05 5.04
C ASN A 17 6.44 8.12 4.63
N LYS A 18 6.00 8.19 3.37
CA LYS A 18 4.96 7.29 2.84
C LYS A 18 5.49 5.86 2.73
N CYS A 19 6.68 5.67 2.19
CA CYS A 19 7.32 4.35 2.11
C CYS A 19 7.51 3.73 3.50
N GLU A 20 8.05 4.50 4.46
CA GLU A 20 8.25 4.04 5.84
C GLU A 20 6.92 3.66 6.51
N THR A 21 5.87 4.44 6.27
CA THR A 21 4.52 4.13 6.74
C THR A 21 3.99 2.82 6.14
N ILE A 22 4.14 2.62 4.83
CA ILE A 22 3.72 1.39 4.14
C ILE A 22 4.46 0.17 4.72
N PHE A 23 5.79 0.24 4.84
CA PHE A 23 6.58 -0.84 5.43
C PHE A 23 6.24 -1.09 6.90
N SER A 24 5.93 -0.06 7.68
CA SER A 24 5.44 -0.20 9.06
C SER A 24 4.11 -0.95 9.11
N VAL A 25 3.18 -0.67 8.20
CA VAL A 25 1.90 -1.38 8.11
C VAL A 25 2.09 -2.84 7.67
N ILE A 26 2.93 -3.09 6.66
CA ILE A 26 3.24 -4.46 6.20
C ILE A 26 3.84 -5.29 7.35
N LYS A 27 4.81 -4.74 8.08
CA LYS A 27 5.42 -5.43 9.24
C LYS A 27 4.40 -5.70 10.35
N ARG A 28 3.46 -4.79 10.61
CA ARG A 28 2.38 -5.03 11.59
C ARG A 28 1.41 -6.12 11.13
N LYS A 29 1.14 -6.23 9.83
CA LYS A 29 0.17 -7.17 9.28
C LYS A 29 0.71 -8.59 9.09
N PHE A 30 1.98 -8.72 8.69
CA PHE A 30 2.61 -10.01 8.37
C PHE A 30 3.70 -10.44 9.36
N GLY A 31 4.00 -9.60 10.36
CA GLY A 31 5.12 -9.77 11.28
C GLY A 31 6.38 -9.01 10.82
N SER A 32 7.19 -8.55 11.77
CA SER A 32 8.46 -7.88 11.50
C SER A 32 9.56 -8.84 11.07
N GLU A 33 9.48 -10.08 11.51
CA GLU A 33 10.49 -11.11 11.26
C GLU A 33 10.22 -11.86 9.95
N ILE A 34 11.29 -12.29 9.30
CA ILE A 34 11.26 -13.15 8.11
C ILE A 34 11.51 -14.58 8.59
N LYS A 35 10.59 -15.48 8.24
CA LYS A 35 10.64 -16.86 8.74
C LYS A 35 11.46 -17.79 7.86
N SER A 36 11.69 -17.40 6.60
CA SER A 36 12.45 -18.20 5.65
C SER A 36 13.92 -18.37 6.05
N TYR A 37 14.42 -19.59 5.90
CA TYR A 37 15.81 -19.94 6.20
C TYR A 37 16.79 -19.48 5.12
N ASN A 38 16.52 -19.81 3.85
CA ASN A 38 17.38 -19.48 2.72
C ASN A 38 17.21 -18.03 2.26
N ASP A 39 18.28 -17.36 1.85
CA ASP A 39 18.24 -15.94 1.47
C ASP A 39 17.35 -15.67 0.24
N THR A 40 17.36 -16.55 -0.75
CA THR A 40 16.43 -16.47 -1.89
C THR A 40 14.98 -16.54 -1.41
N MET A 41 14.68 -17.39 -0.42
CA MET A 41 13.33 -17.51 0.11
C MET A 41 12.94 -16.29 0.95
N LYS A 42 13.87 -15.69 1.69
CA LYS A 42 13.66 -14.42 2.42
C LYS A 42 13.28 -13.29 1.45
N GLU A 43 13.96 -13.19 0.32
CA GLU A 43 13.65 -12.21 -0.71
C GLU A 43 12.25 -12.44 -1.29
N LYS A 44 11.92 -13.69 -1.65
CA LYS A 44 10.59 -14.04 -2.16
C LYS A 44 9.50 -13.78 -1.14
N GLU A 45 9.73 -14.11 0.13
CA GLU A 45 8.81 -13.83 1.23
C GLU A 45 8.52 -12.33 1.35
N LEU A 46 9.55 -11.49 1.26
CA LEU A 46 9.38 -10.04 1.29
C LEU A 46 8.56 -9.53 0.10
N LEU A 47 8.88 -10.01 -1.11
CA LEU A 47 8.16 -9.65 -2.34
C LEU A 47 6.69 -10.05 -2.26
N TYR A 48 6.39 -11.26 -1.79
CA TYR A 48 5.01 -11.74 -1.64
C TYR A 48 4.24 -10.95 -0.58
N ARG A 49 4.87 -10.55 0.54
CA ARG A 49 4.22 -9.69 1.55
C ARG A 49 3.83 -8.32 0.97
N VAL A 50 4.71 -7.72 0.17
CA VAL A 50 4.42 -6.45 -0.53
C VAL A 50 3.30 -6.63 -1.55
N LEU A 51 3.36 -7.67 -2.37
CA LEU A 51 2.33 -7.98 -3.36
C LEU A 51 0.96 -8.20 -2.70
N ALA A 52 0.90 -9.02 -1.65
CA ALA A 52 -0.33 -9.30 -0.91
C ALA A 52 -0.92 -8.03 -0.29
N TYR A 53 -0.09 -7.15 0.28
CA TYR A 53 -0.55 -5.86 0.80
C TYR A 53 -1.15 -4.99 -0.31
N ASN A 54 -0.48 -4.89 -1.46
CA ASN A 54 -0.94 -4.10 -2.59
C ASN A 54 -2.27 -4.63 -3.15
N CYS A 55 -2.41 -5.94 -3.33
CA CYS A 55 -3.66 -6.57 -3.75
C CYS A 55 -4.80 -6.25 -2.77
N HIS A 56 -4.55 -6.43 -1.47
CA HIS A 56 -5.53 -6.10 -0.43
C HIS A 56 -5.96 -4.63 -0.48
N ARG A 57 -5.01 -3.70 -0.65
CA ARG A 57 -5.32 -2.26 -0.77
C ARG A 57 -6.15 -1.97 -2.02
N MET A 58 -5.81 -2.59 -3.15
CA MET A 58 -6.57 -2.45 -4.39
C MET A 58 -8.00 -2.92 -4.22
N THR A 59 -8.22 -4.12 -3.68
CA THR A 59 -9.57 -4.67 -3.42
C THR A 59 -10.38 -3.77 -2.50
N MET A 60 -9.77 -3.25 -1.42
CA MET A 60 -10.44 -2.33 -0.50
C MET A 60 -10.86 -1.03 -1.19
N ILE A 61 -9.97 -0.42 -1.98
CA ILE A 61 -10.27 0.82 -2.71
C ILE A 61 -11.38 0.56 -3.74
N SER A 62 -11.27 -0.50 -4.53
CA SER A 62 -12.30 -0.86 -5.52
C SER A 62 -13.67 -1.10 -4.88
N CYS A 63 -13.70 -1.79 -3.72
CA CYS A 63 -14.93 -2.00 -2.97
C CYS A 63 -15.54 -0.67 -2.48
N LEU A 64 -14.73 0.22 -1.91
CA LEU A 64 -15.18 1.54 -1.45
C LEU A 64 -15.73 2.39 -2.60
N LEU A 65 -15.04 2.42 -3.74
CA LEU A 65 -15.48 3.14 -4.93
C LEU A 65 -16.81 2.59 -5.45
N TRP A 66 -16.95 1.26 -5.49
CA TRP A 66 -18.20 0.61 -5.89
C TRP A 66 -19.36 0.95 -4.93
N MET A 67 -19.10 0.92 -3.61
CA MET A 67 -20.08 1.33 -2.60
C MET A 67 -20.51 2.78 -2.79
N ILE A 68 -19.56 3.72 -2.94
CA ILE A 68 -19.84 5.14 -3.16
C ILE A 68 -20.65 5.34 -4.44
N SER A 69 -20.27 4.68 -5.54
CA SER A 69 -20.97 4.78 -6.84
C SER A 69 -22.40 4.25 -6.80
N ARG A 70 -22.74 3.31 -5.91
CA ARG A 70 -24.12 2.79 -5.77
C ARG A 70 -25.00 3.67 -4.89
N LYS A 71 -24.43 4.47 -3.97
CA LYS A 71 -25.20 5.40 -3.12
C LYS A 71 -25.97 6.50 -3.87
N PRO A 72 -25.46 7.17 -4.94
CA PRO A 72 -26.23 8.20 -5.64
C PRO A 72 -27.50 7.61 -6.28
N LEU A 73 -27.43 6.40 -6.83
CA LEU A 73 -28.58 5.74 -7.47
C LEU A 73 -29.70 5.41 -6.47
N LEU A 74 -29.34 4.97 -5.25
CA LEU A 74 -30.33 4.68 -4.21
C LEU A 74 -31.03 5.96 -3.72
N TYR A 75 -30.26 7.06 -3.56
CA TYR A 75 -30.81 8.36 -3.14
C TYR A 75 -31.73 8.95 -4.20
N PHE A 76 -31.38 8.86 -5.49
CA PHE A 76 -32.25 9.25 -6.59
C PHE A 76 -33.54 8.40 -6.65
N TYR A 77 -33.45 7.08 -6.48
CA TYR A 77 -34.62 6.20 -6.49
C TYR A 77 -35.59 6.50 -5.34
N THR A 78 -35.08 6.76 -4.13
CA THR A 78 -35.91 7.17 -2.98
C THR A 78 -36.45 8.60 -3.07
N MET A 79 -35.92 9.44 -3.97
CA MET A 79 -36.39 10.81 -4.17
C MET A 79 -37.41 10.93 -5.32
N ILE A 80 -37.52 9.89 -6.16
CA ILE A 80 -38.44 9.82 -7.31
C ILE A 80 -39.75 9.09 -6.95
N ILE A 81 -39.76 8.29 -5.88
CA ILE A 81 -40.96 7.64 -5.29
C ILE A 81 -41.48 8.53 -4.16
#